data_AF-A0A4Q7MCR1-F1
#
_entry.id   AF-A0A4Q7MCR1-F1
#
_cell.length_a   1.000
_cell.length_b   1.000
_cell.length_c   1.000
_cell.angle_alpha   90.00
_cell.angle_beta   90.00
_cell.angle_gamma   90.00
#
_symmetry.space_group_name_H-M   'P 1'
#
loop_
_entity.id
_entity.type
_entity.pdbx_description
1 polymer ?
#
loop_
_entity_poly.entity_id
_entity_poly.type
_entity_poly.pdbx_seq_one_letter_code
_entity_poly.pdbx_strand_id
1 'polypeptide(L)'
;MKTIVQFAIPFLFTGLFSCAEKPKPAAEPASNIPVILEGKRVDVSRLYTKNKENLIESLYQELISKSEELKSIDAEIKSLSQKQQQALDSFRLFNDKNQSYYESAKLNINNIRDSVFRKKVLTLVTESLKEYNKKIAPQQQLDSLMTRKTATINDLYILLKVVTTLPAMHNFQQERLPGTTASELFNKQLDSLQTRLDSLSRKLH
;
A
#
# COMPACT_ATOMS: atom_id res chain seq x y z
N MET A 1 67.17 58.58 15.18
CA MET A 1 66.49 58.11 13.95
C MET A 1 67.35 57.00 13.34
N LYS A 2 66.72 55.90 12.95
CA LYS A 2 67.31 54.56 12.77
C LYS A 2 68.25 54.44 11.57
N THR A 3 69.32 53.67 11.76
CA THR A 3 70.21 53.12 10.74
C THR A 3 69.60 51.88 10.05
N ILE A 4 70.02 51.69 8.80
CA ILE A 4 69.64 50.67 7.81
C ILE A 4 70.48 49.39 8.04
N VAL A 5 70.01 48.20 7.60
CA VAL A 5 70.72 47.25 6.69
C VAL A 5 70.26 45.77 6.79
N GLN A 6 69.83 45.26 5.62
CA GLN A 6 69.89 43.93 4.95
C GLN A 6 69.29 42.61 5.49
N PHE A 7 68.33 42.11 4.69
CA PHE A 7 68.25 40.82 3.96
C PHE A 7 68.81 39.50 4.55
N ALA A 8 67.96 38.46 4.65
CA ALA A 8 68.09 37.18 3.92
C ALA A 8 66.97 36.15 4.25
N ILE A 9 66.18 35.81 3.22
CA ILE A 9 65.79 34.46 2.73
C ILE A 9 64.99 33.47 3.64
N PRO A 10 64.00 32.75 3.08
CA PRO A 10 62.81 32.26 3.77
C PRO A 10 62.90 30.78 4.19
N PHE A 11 62.23 30.41 5.28
CA PHE A 11 62.05 29.00 5.65
C PHE A 11 60.60 28.57 5.43
N LEU A 12 60.43 27.82 4.34
CA LEU A 12 59.27 27.07 3.93
C LEU A 12 58.95 26.00 5.00
N PHE A 13 57.80 26.10 5.67
CA PHE A 13 57.26 25.01 6.51
C PHE A 13 55.93 24.56 5.93
N THR A 14 56.01 23.66 4.96
CA THR A 14 54.89 22.87 4.42
C THR A 14 54.46 21.85 5.47
N GLY A 15 53.30 22.07 6.11
CA GLY A 15 52.64 21.07 6.93
C GLY A 15 51.88 20.09 6.05
N LEU A 16 52.38 18.86 5.94
CA LEU A 16 51.64 17.72 5.40
C LEU A 16 50.62 17.26 6.44
N PHE A 17 49.37 17.73 6.33
CA PHE A 17 48.24 17.04 6.95
C PHE A 17 47.94 15.78 6.14
N SER A 18 48.55 14.66 6.51
CA SER A 18 48.13 13.33 6.08
C SER A 18 46.87 12.96 6.86
N CYS A 19 45.70 13.26 6.30
CA CYS A 19 44.45 12.63 6.72
C CYS A 19 44.45 11.20 6.21
N ALA A 20 44.64 10.24 7.12
CA ALA A 20 44.33 8.85 6.85
C ALA A 20 42.82 8.73 6.59
N GLU A 21 42.45 8.61 5.33
CA GLU A 21 41.09 8.31 4.89
C GLU A 21 40.72 6.92 5.44
N LYS A 22 39.74 6.86 6.33
CA LYS A 22 39.20 5.58 6.80
C LYS A 22 38.66 4.84 5.57
N PRO A 23 39.01 3.56 5.36
CA PRO A 23 38.49 2.82 4.23
C PRO A 23 36.96 2.82 4.33
N LYS A 24 36.32 3.36 3.29
CA LYS A 24 34.88 3.25 3.05
C LYS A 24 34.53 1.77 3.22
N PRO A 25 33.51 1.40 4.00
CA PRO A 25 33.05 0.02 4.03
C PRO A 25 32.81 -0.40 2.58
N ALA A 26 33.43 -1.49 2.16
CA ALA A 26 33.15 -2.10 0.88
C ALA A 26 31.62 -2.22 0.77
N ALA A 27 31.05 -1.73 -0.33
CA ALA A 27 29.62 -1.84 -0.58
C ALA A 27 29.24 -3.31 -0.36
N GLU A 28 28.37 -3.57 0.63
CA GLU A 28 27.83 -4.90 0.87
C GLU A 28 27.33 -5.43 -0.48
N PRO A 29 27.62 -6.70 -0.84
CA PRO A 29 27.13 -7.28 -2.08
C PRO A 29 25.63 -7.04 -2.13
N ALA A 30 25.14 -6.49 -3.25
CA ALA A 30 23.74 -6.14 -3.44
C ALA A 30 22.88 -7.36 -3.07
N SER A 31 22.28 -7.34 -1.88
CA SER A 31 21.44 -8.43 -1.43
C SER A 31 20.18 -8.44 -2.31
N ASN A 32 19.78 -9.62 -2.76
CA ASN A 32 18.50 -9.80 -3.44
C ASN A 32 17.30 -9.64 -2.49
N ILE A 33 17.56 -9.41 -1.20
CA ILE A 33 16.54 -9.15 -0.19
C ILE A 33 16.05 -7.70 -0.32
N PRO A 34 14.73 -7.48 -0.40
CA PRO A 34 14.16 -6.14 -0.37
C PRO A 34 14.58 -5.34 0.87
N VAL A 35 14.89 -4.06 0.67
CA VAL A 35 15.32 -3.13 1.73
C VAL A 35 14.28 -3.06 2.84
N ILE A 36 12.99 -3.16 2.48
CA ILE A 36 11.86 -3.16 3.42
C ILE A 36 11.93 -4.30 4.44
N LEU A 37 12.57 -5.43 4.12
CA LEU A 37 12.72 -6.57 5.03
C LEU A 37 13.95 -6.47 5.93
N GLU A 38 14.98 -5.72 5.51
CA GLU A 38 16.24 -5.65 6.26
C GLU A 38 16.15 -4.82 7.55
N GLY A 39 15.06 -4.08 7.77
CA GLY A 39 14.85 -3.28 8.99
C GLY A 39 15.90 -2.18 9.22
N LYS A 40 16.84 -2.00 8.29
CA LYS A 40 17.81 -0.90 8.27
C LYS A 40 16.99 0.39 8.19
N ARG A 41 17.35 1.39 9.01
CA ARG A 41 16.85 2.77 8.93
C ARG A 41 17.35 3.43 7.63
N VAL A 42 17.03 2.84 6.49
CA VAL A 42 17.27 3.45 5.19
C VAL A 42 16.24 4.57 5.05
N ASP A 43 16.63 5.62 4.34
CA ASP A 43 15.83 6.81 4.02
C ASP A 43 14.66 6.49 3.05
N VAL A 44 13.92 5.42 3.35
CA VAL A 44 12.66 5.02 2.72
C VAL A 44 11.47 5.66 3.44
N SER A 45 11.76 6.63 4.30
CA SER A 45 10.87 7.43 5.14
C SER A 45 9.58 7.84 4.40
N ARG A 46 9.66 8.21 3.12
CA ARG A 46 8.47 8.65 2.36
C ARG A 46 7.51 7.51 1.95
N LEU A 47 8.01 6.30 1.71
CA LEU A 47 7.18 5.13 1.38
C LEU A 47 6.64 4.45 2.65
N TYR A 48 7.44 4.41 3.72
CA TYR A 48 7.06 3.81 4.99
C TYR A 48 5.97 4.58 5.75
N THR A 49 5.96 5.92 5.67
CA THR A 49 5.02 6.70 6.50
C THR A 49 3.57 6.59 6.02
N LYS A 50 3.32 6.15 4.77
CA LYS A 50 1.97 6.08 4.19
C LYS A 50 1.30 4.69 4.30
N ASN A 51 2.09 3.62 4.30
CA ASN A 51 1.60 2.23 4.17
C ASN A 51 2.04 1.30 5.32
N LYS A 52 2.25 1.85 6.52
CA LYS A 52 2.81 1.14 7.69
C LYS A 52 2.10 -0.17 8.07
N GLU A 53 0.87 -0.38 7.62
CA GLU A 53 0.04 -1.52 8.01
C GLU A 53 0.11 -2.71 7.04
N ASN A 54 0.58 -2.54 5.80
CA ASN A 54 0.54 -3.61 4.79
C ASN A 54 1.91 -3.89 4.15
N LEU A 55 2.60 -4.89 4.69
CA LEU A 55 3.90 -5.35 4.21
C LEU A 55 3.87 -5.83 2.74
N ILE A 56 2.77 -6.46 2.30
CA ILE A 56 2.61 -6.89 0.91
C ILE A 56 2.63 -5.67 -0.01
N GLU A 57 1.90 -4.61 0.34
CA GLU A 57 1.89 -3.38 -0.47
C GLU A 57 3.28 -2.75 -0.51
N SER A 58 3.95 -2.60 0.63
CA SER A 58 5.29 -2.03 0.69
C SER A 58 6.28 -2.82 -0.17
N LEU A 59 6.31 -4.15 -0.02
CA LEU A 59 7.18 -5.02 -0.82
C LEU A 59 6.85 -4.94 -2.31
N TYR A 60 5.57 -4.96 -2.64
CA TYR A 60 5.13 -4.85 -4.03
C TYR A 60 5.64 -3.54 -4.65
N GLN A 61 5.50 -2.40 -3.97
CA GLN A 61 5.99 -1.10 -4.45
C GLN A 61 7.51 -1.08 -4.70
N GLU A 62 8.30 -1.74 -3.85
CA GLU A 62 9.76 -1.88 -4.07
C GLU A 62 10.09 -2.81 -5.24
N LEU A 63 9.29 -3.86 -5.47
CA LEU A 63 9.49 -4.78 -6.58
C LEU A 63 9.05 -4.18 -7.92
N ILE A 64 7.92 -3.47 -7.98
CA ILE A 64 7.47 -2.84 -9.22
C ILE A 64 8.43 -1.72 -9.67
N SER A 65 9.13 -1.04 -8.75
CA SER A 65 10.08 0.01 -9.16
C SER A 65 11.18 -0.51 -10.10
N LYS A 66 11.39 -1.83 -10.12
CA LYS A 66 12.38 -2.56 -10.92
C LYS A 66 11.79 -3.23 -12.18
N SER A 67 10.47 -3.16 -12.41
CA SER A 67 9.80 -3.80 -13.56
C SER A 67 8.87 -2.83 -14.29
N GLU A 68 9.17 -2.52 -15.54
CA GLU A 68 8.34 -1.63 -16.37
C GLU A 68 6.97 -2.23 -16.69
N GLU A 69 6.88 -3.55 -16.87
CA GLU A 69 5.61 -4.25 -17.08
C GLU A 69 4.68 -4.10 -15.87
N LEU A 70 5.22 -4.32 -14.65
CA LEU A 70 4.42 -4.18 -13.43
C LEU A 70 4.03 -2.73 -13.17
N LYS A 71 4.89 -1.74 -13.48
CA LYS A 71 4.53 -0.31 -13.43
C LYS A 71 3.38 0.02 -14.39
N SER A 72 3.44 -0.51 -15.61
CA SER A 72 2.40 -0.29 -16.62
C SER A 72 1.06 -0.85 -16.17
N ILE A 73 1.03 -2.10 -15.68
CA ILE A 73 -0.17 -2.75 -15.14
C ILE A 73 -0.73 -1.96 -13.95
N ASP A 74 0.13 -1.57 -13.01
CA ASP A 74 -0.25 -0.79 -11.82
C ASP A 74 -0.90 0.56 -12.21
N ALA A 75 -0.30 1.27 -13.16
CA ALA A 75 -0.84 2.53 -13.66
C ALA A 75 -2.17 2.33 -14.41
N GLU A 76 -2.29 1.28 -15.22
CA GLU A 76 -3.50 0.97 -15.95
C GLU A 76 -4.66 0.69 -15.00
N ILE A 77 -4.47 -0.18 -14.01
CA ILE A 77 -5.48 -0.53 -13.00
C ILE A 77 -5.92 0.71 -12.21
N LYS A 78 -4.98 1.56 -11.78
CA LYS A 78 -5.29 2.84 -11.11
C LYS A 78 -6.13 3.76 -12.01
N SER A 79 -5.84 3.80 -13.31
CA SER A 79 -6.60 4.62 -14.27
C SER A 79 -8.01 4.09 -14.55
N LEU A 80 -8.21 2.77 -14.49
CA LEU A 80 -9.49 2.13 -14.83
C LEU A 80 -10.62 2.53 -13.88
N SER A 81 -10.32 2.68 -12.58
CA SER A 81 -11.31 3.12 -11.59
C SER A 81 -11.89 4.51 -11.93
N GLN A 82 -11.01 5.46 -12.28
CA GLN A 82 -11.43 6.80 -12.69
C GLN A 82 -12.22 6.78 -14.00
N LYS A 83 -11.78 6.00 -14.98
CA LYS A 83 -12.45 5.86 -16.28
C LYS A 83 -13.84 5.23 -16.15
N GLN A 84 -14.01 4.24 -15.28
CA GLN A 84 -15.31 3.62 -15.02
C GLN A 84 -16.30 4.64 -14.47
N GLN A 85 -15.86 5.45 -13.49
CA GLN A 85 -16.70 6.49 -12.91
C GLN A 85 -17.16 7.47 -13.99
N GLN A 86 -16.21 8.00 -14.76
CA GLN A 86 -16.48 8.94 -15.86
C GLN A 86 -17.43 8.37 -16.93
N ALA A 87 -17.28 7.09 -17.28
CA ALA A 87 -18.13 6.43 -18.26
C ALA A 87 -19.60 6.30 -17.80
N LEU A 88 -19.83 6.30 -16.48
CA LEU A 88 -21.16 6.11 -15.89
C LEU A 88 -21.81 7.40 -15.40
N ASP A 89 -21.04 8.47 -15.17
CA ASP A 89 -21.51 9.70 -14.55
C ASP A 89 -22.74 10.31 -15.24
N SER A 90 -22.69 10.46 -16.57
CA SER A 90 -23.80 11.03 -17.34
C SER A 90 -25.08 10.20 -17.22
N PHE A 91 -24.94 8.87 -17.24
CA PHE A 91 -26.10 7.98 -17.10
C PHE A 91 -26.64 8.00 -15.67
N ARG A 92 -25.78 7.94 -14.65
CA ARG A 92 -26.18 8.01 -13.24
C ARG A 92 -26.94 9.29 -12.96
N LEU A 93 -26.39 10.44 -13.36
CA LEU A 93 -27.08 11.73 -13.22
C LEU A 93 -28.43 11.75 -13.95
N PHE A 94 -28.50 11.21 -15.16
CA PHE A 94 -29.75 11.10 -15.90
C PHE A 94 -30.77 10.21 -15.16
N ASN A 95 -30.35 9.03 -14.71
CA ASN A 95 -31.20 8.09 -14.00
C ASN A 95 -31.69 8.68 -12.67
N ASP A 96 -30.81 9.29 -11.88
CA ASP A 96 -31.13 9.89 -10.58
C ASP A 96 -32.20 10.97 -10.71
N LYS A 97 -32.12 11.82 -11.74
CA LYS A 97 -33.15 12.82 -12.03
C LYS A 97 -34.50 12.19 -12.37
N ASN A 98 -34.51 11.12 -13.16
CA ASN A 98 -35.74 10.40 -13.51
C ASN A 98 -36.34 9.70 -12.28
N GLN A 99 -35.53 9.02 -11.47
CA GLN A 99 -36.00 8.39 -10.23
C GLN A 99 -36.59 9.45 -9.28
N SER A 100 -35.89 10.57 -9.08
CA SER A 100 -36.37 11.69 -8.26
C SER A 100 -37.71 12.25 -8.74
N TYR A 101 -37.92 12.33 -10.06
CA TYR A 101 -39.20 12.73 -10.64
C TYR A 101 -40.31 11.73 -10.29
N TYR A 102 -40.10 10.43 -10.49
CA TYR A 102 -41.12 9.42 -10.21
C TYR A 102 -41.44 9.31 -8.71
N GLU A 103 -40.45 9.46 -7.84
CA GLU A 103 -40.64 9.56 -6.40
C GLU A 103 -41.50 10.78 -6.04
N SER A 104 -41.15 11.95 -6.57
CA SER A 104 -41.90 13.20 -6.36
C SER A 104 -43.32 13.12 -6.90
N ALA A 105 -43.52 12.52 -8.07
CA ALA A 105 -44.83 12.32 -8.67
C ALA A 105 -45.71 11.44 -7.77
N LYS A 106 -45.17 10.33 -7.25
CA LYS A 106 -45.88 9.44 -6.32
C LYS A 106 -46.31 10.17 -5.04
N LEU A 107 -45.43 11.00 -4.47
CA LEU A 107 -45.75 11.82 -3.30
C LEU A 107 -46.89 12.80 -3.57
N ASN A 108 -46.85 13.51 -4.70
CA ASN A 108 -47.91 14.44 -5.08
C ASN A 108 -49.25 13.75 -5.35
N ILE A 109 -49.23 12.59 -6.02
CA ILE A 109 -50.42 11.77 -6.28
C ILE A 109 -51.09 11.33 -4.97
N ASN A 110 -50.30 11.00 -3.95
CA ASN A 110 -50.85 10.60 -2.66
C ASN A 110 -51.65 11.70 -1.96
N ASN A 111 -51.43 12.97 -2.31
CA ASN A 111 -52.19 14.11 -1.79
C ASN A 111 -53.55 14.32 -2.49
N ILE A 112 -53.83 13.60 -3.58
CA ILE A 112 -55.13 13.66 -4.27
C ILE A 112 -56.20 13.02 -3.36
N ARG A 113 -57.25 13.77 -3.04
CA ARG A 113 -58.31 13.33 -2.11
C ARG A 113 -59.23 12.27 -2.71
N ASP A 114 -59.65 12.48 -3.96
CA ASP A 114 -60.47 11.52 -4.70
C ASP A 114 -59.68 10.22 -4.93
N SER A 115 -60.14 9.12 -4.32
CA SER A 115 -59.46 7.84 -4.35
C SER A 115 -59.47 7.17 -5.72
N VAL A 116 -60.55 7.35 -6.49
CA VAL A 116 -60.71 6.78 -7.83
C VAL A 116 -59.79 7.53 -8.80
N PHE A 117 -59.79 8.87 -8.73
CA PHE A 117 -58.92 9.70 -9.54
C PHE A 117 -57.44 9.48 -9.18
N ARG A 118 -57.10 9.44 -7.88
CA ARG A 118 -55.74 9.11 -7.40
C ARG A 118 -55.24 7.79 -7.98
N LYS A 119 -56.06 6.74 -7.95
CA LYS A 119 -55.70 5.42 -8.49
C LYS A 119 -55.43 5.49 -10.00
N LYS A 120 -56.26 6.20 -10.75
CA LYS A 120 -56.07 6.40 -12.20
C LYS A 120 -54.75 7.09 -12.51
N VAL A 121 -54.44 8.19 -11.82
CA VAL A 121 -53.17 8.92 -12.03
C VAL A 121 -51.96 8.09 -11.61
N LEU A 122 -52.06 7.34 -10.51
CA LEU A 122 -50.99 6.43 -10.07
C LEU A 122 -50.69 5.36 -11.11
N THR A 123 -51.72 4.78 -11.75
CA THR A 123 -51.53 3.81 -12.84
C THR A 123 -50.75 4.43 -14.00
N LEU A 124 -51.11 5.63 -14.45
CA LEU A 124 -50.42 6.33 -15.55
C LEU A 124 -48.92 6.54 -15.24
N VAL A 125 -48.60 6.99 -14.03
CA VAL A 125 -47.20 7.20 -13.61
C VAL A 125 -46.44 5.88 -13.49
N THR A 126 -47.09 4.83 -12.98
CA THR A 126 -46.48 3.50 -12.84
C THR A 126 -46.18 2.89 -14.22
N GLU A 127 -47.08 3.04 -15.19
CA GLU A 127 -46.87 2.59 -16.56
C GLU A 127 -45.73 3.36 -17.23
N SER A 128 -45.67 4.69 -17.05
CA SER A 128 -44.55 5.50 -17.53
C SER A 128 -43.21 5.05 -16.93
N LEU A 129 -43.14 4.81 -15.62
CA LEU A 129 -41.94 4.29 -14.96
C LEU A 129 -41.54 2.92 -15.50
N LYS A 130 -42.51 2.04 -15.77
CA LYS A 130 -42.25 0.72 -16.35
C LYS A 130 -41.61 0.83 -17.74
N GLU A 131 -42.12 1.72 -18.59
CA GLU A 131 -41.54 1.96 -19.92
C GLU A 131 -40.14 2.60 -19.83
N TYR A 132 -39.95 3.53 -18.89
CA TYR A 132 -38.63 4.09 -18.60
C TYR A 132 -37.63 3.00 -18.19
N ASN A 133 -38.00 2.14 -17.24
CA ASN A 133 -37.14 1.05 -16.76
C ASN A 133 -36.77 0.07 -17.89
N LYS A 134 -37.70 -0.25 -18.79
CA LYS A 134 -37.38 -1.05 -20.00
C LYS A 134 -36.37 -0.34 -20.90
N LYS A 135 -36.52 0.98 -21.09
CA LYS A 135 -35.65 1.78 -21.95
C LYS A 135 -34.21 1.85 -21.43
N ILE A 136 -34.02 1.89 -20.10
CA ILE A 136 -32.68 1.97 -19.49
C ILE A 136 -32.07 0.60 -19.16
N ALA A 137 -32.80 -0.50 -19.32
CA ALA A 137 -32.32 -1.84 -18.98
C ALA A 137 -30.96 -2.20 -19.62
N PRO A 138 -30.66 -1.89 -20.90
CA PRO A 138 -29.34 -2.16 -21.48
C PRO A 138 -28.21 -1.43 -20.75
N GLN A 139 -28.45 -0.19 -20.34
CA GLN A 139 -27.45 0.63 -19.65
C GLN A 139 -27.21 0.13 -18.22
N GLN A 140 -28.26 -0.32 -17.53
CA GLN A 140 -28.15 -0.98 -16.22
C GLN A 140 -27.37 -2.30 -16.30
N GLN A 141 -27.57 -3.08 -17.37
CA GLN A 141 -26.81 -4.30 -17.64
C GLN A 141 -25.33 -3.99 -17.86
N LEU A 142 -25.02 -2.91 -18.60
CA LEU A 142 -23.65 -2.48 -18.84
C LEU A 142 -22.96 -2.01 -17.54
N ASP A 143 -23.63 -1.22 -16.71
CA ASP A 143 -23.11 -0.81 -15.39
C ASP A 143 -22.80 -2.03 -14.51
N SER A 144 -23.74 -2.98 -14.45
CA SER A 144 -23.56 -4.23 -13.70
C SER A 144 -22.39 -5.06 -14.23
N LEU A 145 -22.20 -5.12 -15.55
CA LEU A 145 -21.08 -5.83 -16.17
C LEU A 145 -19.74 -5.15 -15.86
N MET A 146 -19.66 -3.83 -15.96
CA MET A 146 -18.46 -3.06 -15.64
C MET A 146 -18.09 -3.23 -14.16
N THR A 147 -19.08 -3.14 -13.27
CA THR A 147 -18.89 -3.38 -11.83
C THR A 147 -18.29 -4.76 -11.54
N ARG A 148 -18.83 -5.83 -12.15
CA ARG A 148 -18.28 -7.19 -12.01
C ARG A 148 -16.85 -7.29 -12.56
N LYS A 149 -16.59 -6.72 -13.74
CA LYS A 149 -15.25 -6.74 -14.35
C LYS A 149 -14.22 -6.01 -13.50
N THR A 150 -14.55 -4.84 -12.97
CA THR A 150 -13.66 -4.09 -12.07
C THR A 150 -13.39 -4.86 -10.77
N ALA A 151 -14.40 -5.52 -10.20
CA ALA A 151 -14.20 -6.39 -9.04
C ALA A 151 -13.22 -7.53 -9.35
N THR A 152 -13.41 -8.24 -10.47
CA THR A 152 -12.46 -9.29 -10.90
C THR A 152 -11.05 -8.76 -11.12
N ILE A 153 -10.88 -7.57 -11.71
CA ILE A 153 -9.56 -6.94 -11.88
C ILE A 153 -8.92 -6.65 -10.52
N ASN A 154 -9.68 -6.16 -9.56
CA ASN A 154 -9.17 -5.90 -8.21
C ASN A 154 -8.72 -7.19 -7.50
N ASP A 155 -9.49 -8.28 -7.62
CA ASP A 155 -9.12 -9.59 -7.06
C ASP A 155 -7.83 -10.12 -7.69
N LEU A 156 -7.71 -10.03 -9.03
CA LEU A 156 -6.51 -10.41 -9.76
C LEU A 156 -5.30 -9.54 -9.40
N TYR A 157 -5.52 -8.25 -9.14
CA TYR A 157 -4.46 -7.34 -8.72
C TYR A 157 -3.97 -7.65 -7.30
N ILE A 158 -4.85 -8.02 -6.38
CA ILE A 158 -4.48 -8.53 -5.06
C ILE A 158 -3.65 -9.81 -5.21
N LEU A 159 -4.10 -10.76 -6.04
CA LEU A 159 -3.36 -11.99 -6.32
C LEU A 159 -1.96 -11.71 -6.89
N LEU A 160 -1.85 -10.80 -7.86
CA LEU A 160 -0.58 -10.39 -8.44
C LEU A 160 0.38 -9.88 -7.35
N LYS A 161 -0.08 -8.99 -6.47
CA LYS A 161 0.73 -8.47 -5.35
C LYS A 161 1.27 -9.60 -4.47
N VAL A 162 0.42 -10.55 -4.11
CA VAL A 162 0.81 -11.70 -3.28
C VAL A 162 1.84 -12.56 -4.00
N VAL A 163 1.56 -12.99 -5.24
CA VAL A 163 2.45 -13.88 -6.00
C VAL A 163 3.79 -13.21 -6.31
N THR A 164 3.80 -11.90 -6.59
CA THR A 164 5.05 -11.14 -6.83
C THR A 164 5.90 -11.02 -5.57
N THR A 165 5.29 -10.87 -4.39
CA THR A 165 6.03 -10.62 -3.13
C THR A 165 6.42 -11.89 -2.39
N LEU A 166 5.73 -13.01 -2.64
CA LEU A 166 5.98 -14.28 -1.95
C LEU A 166 7.42 -14.81 -2.10
N PRO A 167 8.06 -14.80 -3.30
CA PRO A 167 9.45 -15.24 -3.44
C PRO A 167 10.43 -14.37 -2.65
N ALA A 168 10.18 -13.06 -2.59
CA ALA A 168 11.03 -12.14 -1.85
C ALA A 168 10.98 -12.41 -0.34
N MET A 169 9.78 -12.69 0.19
CA MET A 169 9.61 -13.12 1.58
C MET A 169 10.26 -14.48 1.84
N HIS A 170 10.13 -15.44 0.91
CA HIS A 170 10.77 -16.74 1.03
C HIS A 170 12.29 -16.62 1.09
N ASN A 171 12.91 -15.83 0.20
CA ASN A 171 14.36 -15.61 0.21
C ASN A 171 14.82 -14.96 1.51
N PHE A 172 14.09 -13.97 2.02
CA PHE A 172 14.38 -13.37 3.32
C PHE A 172 14.33 -14.40 4.46
N GLN A 173 13.32 -15.26 4.48
CA GLN A 173 13.22 -16.32 5.48
C GLN A 173 14.41 -17.28 5.37
N GLN A 174 14.80 -17.72 4.17
CA GLN A 174 15.93 -18.64 4.01
C GLN A 174 17.27 -18.00 4.41
N GLU A 175 17.49 -16.73 4.02
CA GLU A 175 18.78 -16.05 4.20
C GLU A 175 18.95 -15.38 5.56
N ARG A 176 17.84 -15.03 6.25
CA ARG A 176 17.86 -14.25 7.50
C ARG A 176 17.24 -14.97 8.70
N LEU A 177 16.83 -16.24 8.58
CA LEU A 177 16.35 -17.02 9.72
C LEU A 177 17.45 -17.11 10.79
N PRO A 178 17.22 -16.60 12.01
CA PRO A 178 18.21 -16.71 13.08
C PRO A 178 18.40 -18.18 13.48
N GLY A 179 19.66 -18.59 13.62
CA GLY A 179 19.99 -19.90 14.20
C GLY A 179 19.57 -20.00 15.67
N THR A 180 19.39 -21.22 16.16
CA THR A 180 18.92 -21.50 17.54
C THR A 180 20.04 -21.54 18.57
N THR A 181 21.31 -21.56 18.17
CA THR A 181 22.47 -21.79 19.04
C THR A 181 22.52 -20.87 20.26
N ALA A 182 22.27 -19.57 20.08
CA ALA A 182 22.30 -18.61 21.19
C ALA A 182 21.18 -18.89 22.20
N SER A 183 19.97 -19.17 21.71
CA SER A 183 18.83 -19.54 22.55
C SER A 183 19.05 -20.86 23.28
N GLU A 184 19.62 -21.86 22.60
CA GLU A 184 19.97 -23.15 23.20
C GLU A 184 21.03 -23.01 24.29
N LEU A 185 22.05 -22.18 24.07
CA LEU A 185 23.09 -21.91 25.06
C LEU A 185 22.49 -21.21 26.28
N PHE A 186 21.63 -20.21 26.06
CA PHE A 186 20.94 -19.53 27.14
C PHE A 186 20.01 -20.49 27.91
N ASN A 187 19.28 -21.37 27.22
CA ASN A 187 18.44 -22.37 27.85
C ASN A 187 19.25 -23.28 28.79
N LYS A 188 20.42 -23.74 28.35
CA LYS A 188 21.32 -24.55 29.20
C LYS A 188 21.78 -23.80 30.46
N GLN A 189 21.99 -22.49 30.36
CA GLN A 189 22.32 -21.66 31.52
C GLN A 189 21.15 -21.57 32.50
N LEU A 190 19.91 -21.43 31.98
CA LEU A 190 18.69 -21.45 32.79
C LEU A 190 18.51 -22.80 33.50
N ASP A 191 18.66 -23.93 32.78
CA ASP A 191 18.54 -25.28 33.33
C ASP A 191 19.54 -25.53 34.47
N SER A 192 20.77 -25.06 34.29
CA SER A 192 21.82 -25.16 35.31
C SER A 192 21.48 -24.35 36.56
N LEU A 193 20.99 -23.12 36.39
CA LEU A 193 20.58 -22.28 37.51
C LEU A 193 19.39 -22.88 38.26
N GLN A 194 18.37 -23.38 37.55
CA GLN A 194 17.22 -24.03 38.14
C GLN A 194 17.63 -25.23 39.00
N THR A 195 18.49 -26.11 38.45
CA THR A 195 19.01 -27.28 39.17
C THR A 195 19.73 -26.89 40.46
N ARG A 196 20.53 -25.80 40.41
CA ARG A 196 21.24 -25.30 41.59
C ARG A 196 20.27 -24.77 42.65
N LEU A 197 19.26 -23.99 42.26
CA LEU A 197 18.25 -23.46 43.18
C LEU A 197 17.43 -24.59 43.82
N ASP A 198 17.02 -25.60 43.05
CA ASP A 198 16.30 -26.78 43.56
C ASP A 198 17.16 -27.60 44.54
N SER A 199 18.46 -27.73 44.28
CA SER A 199 19.37 -28.44 45.18
C SER A 199 19.54 -27.71 46.52
N LEU A 200 19.49 -26.38 46.52
CA LEU A 200 19.61 -25.57 47.73
C LEU A 200 18.30 -25.58 48.53
N SER A 201 17.14 -25.50 47.87
CA SER A 201 15.85 -25.57 48.55
C SER A 201 15.64 -26.91 49.25
N ARG A 202 16.03 -28.02 48.63
CA ARG A 202 15.96 -29.36 49.25
C ARG A 202 16.89 -29.55 50.45
N LYS A 203 17.98 -28.78 50.55
CA LYS A 203 18.91 -28.82 51.70
C LYS A 203 18.43 -27.98 52.89
N LEU A 204 17.45 -27.10 52.66
CA LEU A 204 16.86 -26.23 53.69
C LEU A 204 15.67 -26.89 54.40
N HIS A 205 15.24 -28.06 53.93
CA HIS A 205 14.24 -28.93 54.55
C HIS A 205 14.90 -30.22 55.05
#